data_AF-A0A3C1KFC4-F1
#
_entry.id   AF-A0A3C1KFC4-F1
#
_cell.length_a   1.000
_cell.length_b   1.000
_cell.length_c   1.000
_cell.angle_alpha   90.00
_cell.angle_beta   90.00
_cell.angle_gamma   90.00
#
_symmetry.space_group_name_H-M   'P 1'
#
loop_
_entity.id
_entity.type
_entity.pdbx_description
1 polymer ?
#
loop_
_entity_poly.entity_id
_entity_poly.type
_entity_poly.pdbx_seq_one_letter_code
_entity_poly.pdbx_strand_id
1 'polypeptide(L)'
;PAGGADWPAAGFTPLDAASRPCALLASDGQATRTVLAARAASLPAPAGVSVAAGHGALVNAAGRGDQSSGLDTLIDATGTAYALPGATEQTLQRLGYQATDVTTVTKAWIPFFLTGPALTEFGAGGGTEGQQLSPSPTATEVP
;
A
#
# COMPACT_ATOMS: atom_id res chain seq x y z
N PRO A 1 7.73 -23.04 2.14
CA PRO A 1 8.87 -22.24 2.65
C PRO A 1 10.10 -22.59 1.82
N ALA A 2 10.98 -21.62 1.53
CA ALA A 2 12.25 -21.93 0.88
C ALA A 2 13.21 -22.54 1.94
N GLY A 3 13.82 -23.68 1.62
CA GLY A 3 14.77 -24.40 2.46
C GLY A 3 16.17 -24.48 1.84
N GLY A 4 17.07 -25.26 2.44
CA GLY A 4 18.45 -25.41 1.95
C GLY A 4 18.57 -25.96 0.53
N ALA A 5 17.55 -26.68 0.05
CA ALA A 5 17.48 -27.15 -1.34
C ALA A 5 17.16 -26.03 -2.35
N ASP A 6 16.59 -24.92 -1.89
CA ASP A 6 16.27 -23.74 -2.72
C ASP A 6 17.45 -22.74 -2.76
N TRP A 7 18.57 -23.06 -2.09
CA TRP A 7 19.75 -22.21 -2.11
C TRP A 7 20.38 -22.23 -3.51
N PRO A 8 20.73 -21.06 -4.07
CA PRO A 8 21.39 -21.00 -5.37
C PRO A 8 22.73 -21.75 -5.34
N ALA A 9 22.89 -22.69 -6.26
CA ALA A 9 24.16 -23.39 -6.45
C ALA A 9 25.25 -22.49 -7.07
N ALA A 10 24.83 -21.42 -7.75
CA ALA A 10 25.73 -20.43 -8.35
C ALA A 10 25.93 -19.23 -7.41
N GLY A 11 27.13 -18.63 -7.48
CA GLY A 11 27.40 -17.36 -6.82
C GLY A 11 26.57 -16.22 -7.40
N PHE A 12 26.26 -15.23 -6.56
CA PHE A 12 25.54 -14.03 -7.00
C PHE A 12 26.48 -13.06 -7.69
N THR A 13 26.00 -12.42 -8.76
CA THR A 13 26.68 -11.25 -9.34
C THR A 13 26.39 -10.03 -8.47
N PRO A 14 27.41 -9.37 -7.90
CA PRO A 14 27.20 -8.15 -7.12
C PRO A 14 26.70 -7.01 -8.01
N LEU A 15 25.91 -6.11 -7.43
CA LEU A 15 25.59 -4.84 -8.10
C LEU A 15 26.86 -4.00 -8.24
N ASP A 16 26.94 -3.27 -9.36
CA ASP A 16 28.03 -2.33 -9.57
C ASP A 16 27.95 -1.15 -8.58
N ALA A 17 29.11 -0.57 -8.24
CA ALA A 17 29.17 0.53 -7.27
C ALA A 17 28.51 1.83 -7.75
N ALA A 18 28.27 1.97 -9.06
CA ALA A 18 27.55 3.10 -9.63
C ALA A 18 26.02 2.89 -9.63
N SER A 19 25.54 1.76 -9.10
CA SER A 19 24.14 1.42 -8.97
C SER A 19 23.69 1.43 -7.52
N ARG A 20 22.46 1.89 -7.30
CA ARG A 20 21.75 1.80 -6.03
C ARG A 20 20.61 0.78 -6.19
N PRO A 21 20.53 -0.23 -5.30
CA PRO A 21 19.43 -1.19 -5.33
C PRO A 21 18.12 -0.50 -4.93
N CYS A 22 17.02 -0.94 -5.54
CA CYS A 22 15.67 -0.56 -5.14
C CYS A 22 14.70 -1.73 -5.28
N ALA A 23 13.61 -1.68 -4.51
CA ALA A 23 12.47 -2.55 -4.73
C ALA A 23 11.60 -1.95 -5.84
N LEU A 24 11.23 -2.76 -6.83
CA LEU A 24 10.33 -2.37 -7.90
C LEU A 24 9.07 -3.24 -7.84
N LEU A 25 7.90 -2.61 -7.78
CA LEU A 25 6.65 -3.31 -8.04
C LEU A 25 6.52 -3.51 -9.55
N ALA A 26 6.70 -4.74 -10.00
CA ALA A 26 6.53 -5.12 -11.39
C ALA A 26 5.16 -5.79 -11.59
N SER A 27 4.53 -5.53 -12.74
CA SER A 27 3.36 -6.26 -13.22
C SER A 27 3.69 -6.87 -14.57
N ASP A 28 3.27 -8.11 -14.79
CA ASP A 28 3.32 -8.80 -16.08
C ASP A 28 1.94 -8.90 -16.74
N GLY A 29 0.96 -8.15 -16.25
CA GLY A 29 -0.44 -8.19 -16.71
C GLY A 29 -1.25 -9.35 -16.14
N GLN A 30 -0.66 -10.25 -15.35
CA GLN A 30 -1.37 -11.34 -14.67
C GLN A 30 -1.17 -11.29 -13.15
N ALA A 31 0.02 -10.91 -12.70
CA ALA A 31 0.33 -10.75 -11.29
C ALA A 31 1.21 -9.52 -11.06
N THR A 32 1.14 -9.00 -9.84
CA THR A 32 2.13 -8.04 -9.35
C THR A 32 3.10 -8.71 -8.40
N ARG A 33 4.37 -8.32 -8.49
CA ARG A 33 5.44 -8.82 -7.61
C ARG A 33 6.46 -7.74 -7.37
N THR A 34 7.02 -7.74 -6.17
CA THR A 34 8.20 -6.93 -5.86
C THR A 34 9.45 -7.66 -6.33
N VAL A 35 10.24 -7.00 -7.17
CA VAL A 35 11.54 -7.49 -7.65
C VAL A 35 12.67 -6.55 -7.23
N LEU A 36 13.88 -7.08 -7.15
CA LEU A 36 15.08 -6.26 -7.01
C LEU A 36 15.36 -5.58 -8.35
N ALA A 37 15.53 -4.27 -8.31
CA ALA A 37 15.94 -3.44 -9.43
C ALA A 37 17.17 -2.60 -9.04
N ALA A 38 17.79 -1.98 -10.05
CA ALA A 38 18.92 -1.08 -9.87
C ALA A 38 18.63 0.24 -10.58
N ARG A 39 19.11 1.33 -9.99
CA ARG A 39 19.06 2.69 -10.56
C ARG A 39 20.43 3.33 -10.42
N ALA A 40 20.80 4.21 -11.35
CA ALA A 40 22.04 4.97 -11.25
C ALA A 40 22.15 5.72 -9.91
N ALA A 41 23.28 5.55 -9.22
CA ALA A 41 23.53 6.11 -7.90
C ALA A 41 23.60 7.64 -7.92
N SER A 42 23.90 8.24 -9.08
CA SER A 42 23.95 9.68 -9.32
C SER A 42 22.58 10.36 -9.33
N LEU A 43 21.48 9.61 -9.53
CA LEU A 43 20.14 10.18 -9.54
C LEU A 43 19.68 10.54 -8.11
N PRO A 44 19.11 11.73 -7.88
CA PRO A 44 18.54 12.07 -6.59
C PRO A 44 17.47 11.06 -6.17
N ALA A 45 17.49 10.68 -4.90
CA ALA A 45 16.51 9.80 -4.27
C ALA A 45 16.15 10.37 -2.89
N PRO A 46 15.41 11.50 -2.84
CA PRO A 46 14.96 12.04 -1.57
C PRO A 46 14.09 11.01 -0.85
N ALA A 47 14.19 10.97 0.48
CA ALA A 47 13.31 10.15 1.29
C ALA A 47 11.88 10.69 1.20
N GLY A 48 10.90 9.78 1.16
CA GLY A 48 9.48 10.11 1.11
C GLY A 48 8.76 9.49 -0.08
N VAL A 49 7.50 9.86 -0.24
CA VAL A 49 6.64 9.43 -1.33
C VAL A 49 6.54 10.56 -2.35
N SER A 50 6.63 10.20 -3.63
CA SER A 50 6.40 11.12 -4.73
C SER A 50 5.38 10.50 -5.67
N VAL A 51 4.26 11.19 -5.88
CA VAL A 51 3.25 10.86 -6.89
C VAL A 51 3.23 12.03 -7.89
N ALA A 52 3.13 11.72 -9.18
CA ALA A 52 3.07 12.76 -10.20
C ALA A 52 1.77 13.59 -10.04
N ALA A 53 1.84 14.90 -10.27
CA ALA A 53 0.68 15.77 -10.12
C ALA A 53 -0.46 15.34 -11.05
N GLY A 54 -1.69 15.29 -10.53
CA GLY A 54 -2.86 14.79 -11.28
C GLY A 54 -2.92 13.28 -11.44
N HIS A 55 -2.01 12.52 -10.81
CA HIS A 55 -2.04 11.07 -10.78
C HIS A 55 -2.40 10.53 -9.39
N GLY A 56 -2.81 9.29 -9.37
CA GLY A 56 -3.11 8.48 -8.19
C GLY A 56 -3.18 7.02 -8.57
N ALA A 57 -3.53 6.16 -7.64
CA ALA A 57 -3.71 4.74 -7.90
C ALA A 57 -4.85 4.18 -7.05
N LEU A 58 -5.69 3.34 -7.66
CA LEU A 58 -6.63 2.48 -6.95
C LEU A 58 -6.02 1.09 -6.88
N VAL A 59 -5.77 0.60 -5.66
CA VAL A 59 -5.09 -0.69 -5.47
C VAL A 59 -5.88 -1.61 -4.57
N ASN A 60 -5.85 -2.91 -4.87
CA ASN A 60 -6.28 -3.93 -3.94
C ASN A 60 -5.04 -4.45 -3.18
N ALA A 61 -4.91 -4.06 -1.91
CA ALA A 61 -3.74 -4.39 -1.10
C ALA A 61 -3.89 -5.78 -0.47
N ALA A 62 -3.53 -6.82 -1.20
CA ALA A 62 -3.63 -8.22 -0.76
C ALA A 62 -2.32 -8.72 -0.14
N GLY A 63 -2.44 -9.64 0.82
CA GLY A 63 -1.33 -10.47 1.28
C GLY A 63 -1.07 -11.65 0.34
N ARG A 64 -0.17 -12.55 0.75
CA ARG A 64 0.06 -13.82 0.04
C ARG A 64 -0.63 -14.97 0.77
N GLY A 65 -1.01 -16.01 0.02
CA GLY A 65 -1.58 -17.23 0.58
C GLY A 65 -2.99 -17.00 1.14
N ASP A 66 -3.22 -17.39 2.40
CA ASP A 66 -4.50 -17.24 3.11
C ASP A 66 -4.88 -15.77 3.40
N GLN A 67 -3.93 -14.84 3.31
CA GLN A 67 -4.13 -13.39 3.42
C GLN A 67 -4.53 -12.74 2.08
N SER A 68 -5.11 -13.50 1.15
CA SER A 68 -5.44 -13.02 -0.20
C SER A 68 -6.61 -12.04 -0.24
N SER A 69 -7.39 -11.91 0.84
CA SER A 69 -8.41 -10.87 0.96
C SER A 69 -7.72 -9.51 1.08
N GLY A 70 -7.63 -8.80 -0.05
CA GLY A 70 -7.09 -7.46 -0.10
C GLY A 70 -8.13 -6.40 0.26
N LEU A 71 -7.63 -5.26 0.72
CA LEU A 71 -8.43 -4.07 0.98
C LEU A 71 -8.21 -3.06 -0.14
N ASP A 72 -9.30 -2.62 -0.76
CA ASP A 72 -9.23 -1.54 -1.74
C ASP A 72 -8.78 -0.25 -1.06
N THR A 73 -7.78 0.39 -1.64
CA THR A 73 -7.11 1.57 -1.10
C THR A 73 -6.86 2.55 -2.24
N LEU A 74 -7.34 3.78 -2.08
CA LEU A 74 -7.07 4.88 -3.00
C LEU A 74 -5.83 5.64 -2.54
N ILE A 75 -4.88 5.84 -3.44
CA ILE A 75 -3.69 6.67 -3.22
C ILE A 75 -3.82 7.90 -4.10
N ASP A 76 -3.77 9.09 -3.48
CA ASP A 76 -3.89 10.35 -4.19
C ASP A 76 -2.53 10.96 -4.60
N ALA A 77 -2.59 12.13 -5.25
CA ALA A 77 -1.41 12.87 -5.70
C ALA A 77 -0.51 13.37 -4.55
N THR A 78 -1.00 13.37 -3.30
CA THR A 78 -0.21 13.76 -2.12
C THR A 78 0.58 12.59 -1.54
N GLY A 79 0.35 11.37 -2.03
CA GLY A 79 0.91 10.15 -1.44
C GLY A 79 0.17 9.74 -0.17
N THR A 80 -1.11 10.08 -0.05
CA THR A 80 -1.97 9.64 1.06
C THR A 80 -2.84 8.46 0.62
N ALA A 81 -2.84 7.40 1.43
CA ALA A 81 -3.62 6.18 1.25
C ALA A 81 -4.92 6.25 2.05
N TYR A 82 -6.05 6.10 1.37
CA TYR A 82 -7.40 6.11 1.92
C TYR A 82 -8.02 4.72 1.74
N ALA A 83 -8.33 4.05 2.86
CA ALA A 83 -8.95 2.73 2.83
C ALA A 83 -10.42 2.82 2.40
N LEU A 84 -10.89 1.86 1.58
CA LEU A 84 -12.29 1.70 1.21
C LEU A 84 -12.84 0.38 1.75
N PRO A 85 -13.12 0.30 3.07
CA PRO A 85 -13.59 -0.94 3.67
C PRO A 85 -14.97 -1.32 3.13
N GLY A 86 -15.11 -2.55 2.64
CA GLY A 86 -16.36 -3.05 2.08
C GLY A 86 -16.75 -2.41 0.74
N ALA A 87 -15.79 -1.82 0.01
CA ALA A 87 -16.04 -1.26 -1.30
C ALA A 87 -16.68 -2.29 -2.24
N THR A 88 -17.75 -1.85 -2.89
CA THR A 88 -18.42 -2.58 -3.97
C THR A 88 -18.11 -1.90 -5.30
N GLU A 89 -18.40 -2.56 -6.44
CA GLU A 89 -18.31 -1.90 -7.75
C GLU A 89 -19.13 -0.60 -7.83
N GLN A 90 -20.30 -0.56 -7.18
CA GLN A 90 -21.12 0.65 -7.09
C GLN A 90 -20.41 1.77 -6.30
N THR A 91 -19.68 1.42 -5.24
CA THR A 91 -18.86 2.39 -4.49
C THR A 91 -17.77 2.97 -5.37
N LEU A 92 -17.06 2.13 -6.13
CA LEU A 92 -16.02 2.56 -7.06
C LEU A 92 -16.59 3.45 -8.18
N GLN A 93 -17.71 3.08 -8.78
CA GLN A 93 -18.39 3.86 -9.83
C GLN A 93 -18.81 5.25 -9.34
N ARG A 94 -19.29 5.36 -8.09
CA ARG A 94 -19.62 6.66 -7.49
C ARG A 94 -18.40 7.55 -7.30
N LEU A 95 -17.21 6.96 -7.14
CA LEU A 95 -15.93 7.65 -7.11
C LEU A 95 -15.33 7.87 -8.52
N GLY A 96 -16.02 7.41 -9.58
CA GLY A 96 -15.60 7.54 -10.97
C GLY A 96 -14.62 6.47 -11.44
N TYR A 97 -14.45 5.39 -10.68
CA TYR A 97 -13.56 4.26 -11.02
C TYR A 97 -14.34 3.04 -11.48
N GLN A 98 -13.65 2.20 -12.25
CA GLN A 98 -14.10 0.87 -12.68
C GLN A 98 -13.27 -0.21 -11.99
N ALA A 99 -13.80 -1.44 -11.93
CA ALA A 99 -13.06 -2.59 -11.40
C ALA A 99 -11.73 -2.83 -12.14
N THR A 100 -11.67 -2.48 -13.44
CA THR A 100 -10.46 -2.56 -14.26
C THR A 100 -9.38 -1.54 -13.90
N ASP A 101 -9.72 -0.51 -13.12
CA ASP A 101 -8.75 0.47 -12.61
C ASP A 101 -8.03 -0.03 -11.35
N VAL A 102 -8.56 -1.10 -10.72
CA VAL A 102 -7.98 -1.68 -9.52
C VAL A 102 -6.80 -2.56 -9.87
N THR A 103 -5.62 -2.21 -9.37
CA THR A 103 -4.42 -3.05 -9.49
C THR A 103 -4.14 -3.75 -8.16
N THR A 104 -4.06 -5.08 -8.16
CA THR A 104 -3.65 -5.83 -6.97
C THR A 104 -2.19 -5.56 -6.65
N VAL A 105 -1.85 -5.26 -5.40
CA VAL A 105 -0.47 -5.04 -4.94
C VAL A 105 -0.22 -5.77 -3.63
N THR A 106 1.05 -6.07 -3.32
CA THR A 106 1.38 -6.64 -2.02
C THR A 106 1.15 -5.62 -0.91
N LYS A 107 0.43 -6.00 0.15
CA LYS A 107 0.12 -5.15 1.32
C LYS A 107 1.34 -4.45 1.95
N ALA A 108 2.54 -5.01 1.78
CA ALA A 108 3.80 -4.42 2.23
C ALA A 108 4.13 -3.03 1.63
N TRP A 109 3.48 -2.64 0.53
CA TRP A 109 3.65 -1.32 -0.09
C TRP A 109 2.82 -0.22 0.59
N ILE A 110 1.70 -0.55 1.22
CA ILE A 110 0.79 0.45 1.79
C ILE A 110 1.42 1.27 2.93
N PRO A 111 2.22 0.69 3.85
CA PRO A 111 2.82 1.46 4.95
C PRO A 111 3.80 2.57 4.54
N PHE A 112 4.19 2.69 3.27
CA PHE A 112 5.03 3.80 2.81
C PHE A 112 4.27 5.11 2.65
N PHE A 113 2.94 5.05 2.49
CA PHE A 113 2.08 6.20 2.27
C PHE A 113 1.61 6.81 3.59
N LEU A 114 1.26 8.10 3.56
CA LEU A 114 0.52 8.71 4.65
C LEU A 114 -0.85 8.01 4.78
N THR A 115 -1.35 7.86 6.00
CA THR A 115 -2.66 7.24 6.22
C THR A 115 -3.73 8.31 6.32
N GLY A 116 -4.67 8.29 5.36
CA GLY A 116 -5.88 9.10 5.38
C GLY A 116 -7.03 8.42 6.12
N PRO A 117 -8.14 9.13 6.36
CA PRO A 117 -9.37 8.53 6.87
C PRO A 117 -9.91 7.45 5.91
N ALA A 118 -10.67 6.50 6.45
CA ALA A 118 -11.39 5.54 5.64
C ALA A 118 -12.55 6.21 4.89
N LEU A 119 -12.69 5.89 3.60
CA LEU A 119 -13.80 6.34 2.76
C LEU A 119 -14.94 5.33 2.90
N THR A 120 -15.88 5.66 3.78
CA THR A 120 -17.10 4.87 4.00
C THR A 120 -18.31 5.70 3.60
N GLU A 121 -19.41 5.03 3.23
CA GLU A 121 -20.66 5.74 2.92
C GLU A 121 -21.19 6.55 4.11
N PHE A 122 -20.89 6.11 5.33
CA PHE A 122 -21.23 6.83 6.57
C PHE A 122 -20.38 8.10 6.77
N GLY A 123 -19.12 8.10 6.36
CA GLY A 123 -18.21 9.24 6.48
C GLY A 123 -18.53 10.42 5.57
N ALA A 124 -19.34 10.22 4.53
CA ALA A 124 -19.75 11.28 3.60
C ALA A 124 -20.92 12.14 4.12
N GLY A 125 -21.57 11.73 5.22
CA GLY A 125 -22.84 12.30 5.70
C GLY A 125 -22.80 13.08 7.02
N GLY A 126 -21.68 13.15 7.74
CA GLY A 126 -21.66 13.75 9.09
C GLY A 126 -20.28 14.23 9.52
N GLY A 127 -20.22 15.46 10.04
CA GLY A 127 -19.00 16.15 10.43
C GLY A 127 -18.25 15.51 11.60
N THR A 128 -16.95 15.85 11.70
CA THR A 128 -16.03 15.86 12.87
C THR A 128 -16.14 14.89 14.06
N GLU A 129 -17.01 13.89 14.09
CA GLU A 129 -17.11 12.90 15.16
C GLU A 129 -16.26 11.66 14.85
N GLY A 130 -14.95 11.89 14.68
CA GLY A 130 -13.91 10.85 14.64
C GLY A 130 -13.00 10.86 15.86
N GLN A 131 -13.28 11.70 16.87
CA GLN A 131 -12.42 11.86 18.05
C GLN A 131 -13.19 11.56 19.35
N GLN A 132 -13.89 10.42 19.43
CA GLN A 132 -14.21 9.87 20.73
C GLN A 132 -12.95 9.22 21.31
N LEU A 133 -12.12 10.07 21.93
CA LEU A 133 -11.10 9.68 22.89
C LEU A 133 -11.78 8.74 23.89
N SER A 134 -11.35 7.47 23.91
CA SER A 134 -11.71 6.56 24.99
C SER A 134 -11.39 7.24 26.34
N PRO A 135 -12.33 7.33 27.29
CA PRO A 135 -12.00 7.78 28.63
C PRO A 135 -11.03 6.78 29.27
N SER A 136 -9.92 7.29 29.81
CA SER A 136 -8.98 6.52 30.63
C SER A 136 -9.71 5.73 31.73
N PRO A 137 -9.31 4.49 32.06
CA PRO A 137 -9.89 3.80 33.20
C PRO A 137 -9.49 4.55 34.49
N THR A 138 -10.49 5.04 35.20
CA THR A 138 -10.38 5.53 36.58
C THR A 138 -9.76 4.44 37.45
N ALA A 139 -8.67 4.75 38.14
CA ALA A 139 -8.13 3.89 39.18
C ALA A 139 -9.14 3.82 40.34
N THR A 140 -9.72 2.64 40.55
CA THR A 140 -10.51 2.36 41.75
C THR A 140 -9.56 2.06 42.90
N GLU A 141 -9.57 2.96 43.88
CA GLU A 141 -8.97 2.81 45.20
C GLU A 141 -9.65 1.62 45.94
N VAL A 142 -8.84 0.72 46.50
CA VAL A 142 -9.24 -0.48 47.24
C VAL A 142 -9.44 -0.11 48.72
N PRO A 143 -10.45 -0.66 49.42
CA PRO A 143 -10.80 -0.29 50.80
C PRO A 143 -9.74 -0.60 51.85
#